data_AF-A0A1G4KHU8-F1
#
_entry.id   AF-A0A1G4KHU8-F1
#
_cell.length_a   1.000
_cell.length_b   1.000
_cell.length_c   1.000
_cell.angle_alpha   90.00
_cell.angle_beta   90.00
_cell.angle_gamma   90.00
#
_symmetry.space_group_name_H-M   'P 1'
#
loop_
_entity.id
_entity.type
_entity.pdbx_description
1 polymer ?
#
loop_
_entity_poly.entity_id
_entity_poly.type
_entity_poly.pdbx_seq_one_letter_code
_entity_poly.pdbx_strand_id
1 'polypeptide(L)'
;MIRANCRYLVKGKELLMKGSLLMTNRTITMKRKRQEKVELPASFREKHVAEFIEGCDRILEVDPTLLDTMISKDFPLFLKKEQTEMTLDHHFAKLGSSILAQQISGNAAMAVKKKFMALFDDVFPTYKQLRDVLKQDDGTEKLRACGLSQRKVIYMGSLAEYFEKNEGEILDLFTKESNDVIEKELVDKIKGIGPWSAQMFLVTSLERMDVFASGDLGVARGCSKYLDARPEFLKDLMTKRTEIRRSKIKHKKLNWKVYDEDIVEKCGEAFAPFRTIFMFLLWRVSSTNVEVIEKNENNYVNGT
;
A
#
# COMPACT_ATOMS: atom_id res chain seq x y z
N MET A 1 78.01 20.81 -0.40
CA MET A 1 79.21 21.22 -1.17
C MET A 1 79.01 20.75 -2.60
N ILE A 2 78.83 21.71 -3.54
CA ILE A 2 79.09 21.65 -5.00
C ILE A 2 78.14 20.72 -5.82
N ARG A 3 77.15 21.26 -6.56
CA ARG A 3 77.21 21.84 -7.95
C ARG A 3 77.53 20.76 -9.01
N ALA A 4 76.99 20.72 -10.23
CA ALA A 4 76.33 21.73 -11.04
C ALA A 4 75.76 21.12 -12.35
N ASN A 5 74.74 21.81 -12.88
CA ASN A 5 74.54 22.23 -14.28
C ASN A 5 74.47 21.20 -15.44
N CYS A 6 73.33 21.25 -16.12
CA CYS A 6 73.33 21.72 -17.52
C CYS A 6 72.29 22.84 -17.70
N ARG A 7 72.79 24.03 -18.07
CA ARG A 7 72.07 25.19 -18.64
C ARG A 7 72.17 25.05 -20.18
N TYR A 8 71.49 25.74 -21.09
CA TYR A 8 70.76 27.00 -21.21
C TYR A 8 70.06 26.93 -22.58
N LEU A 9 68.89 27.56 -22.77
CA LEU A 9 68.71 28.66 -23.73
C LEU A 9 67.25 29.12 -23.78
N VAL A 10 67.06 30.37 -23.35
CA VAL A 10 65.85 31.18 -23.49
C VAL A 10 66.08 32.15 -24.65
N LYS A 11 65.11 32.30 -25.55
CA LYS A 11 64.84 33.41 -26.49
C LYS A 11 63.56 33.02 -27.25
N GLY A 12 62.49 33.79 -27.42
CA GLY A 12 62.12 35.15 -27.09
C GLY A 12 60.72 35.42 -27.66
N LYS A 13 59.88 36.10 -26.87
CA LYS A 13 58.98 37.21 -27.23
C LYS A 13 57.98 37.14 -28.42
N GLU A 14 56.78 37.60 -28.05
CA GLU A 14 55.81 38.43 -28.79
C GLU A 14 54.71 37.76 -29.62
N LEU A 15 53.55 37.65 -28.95
CA LEU A 15 52.21 37.82 -29.51
C LEU A 15 52.12 39.07 -30.40
N LEU A 16 51.43 38.97 -31.55
CA LEU A 16 50.32 39.84 -31.95
C LEU A 16 49.65 39.34 -33.25
N MET A 17 48.39 38.91 -33.10
CA MET A 17 47.21 39.22 -33.93
C MET A 17 47.25 39.02 -35.46
N LYS A 18 46.40 38.10 -35.96
CA LYS A 18 45.15 38.39 -36.73
C LYS A 18 44.60 37.13 -37.41
N GLY A 19 43.28 36.91 -37.31
CA GLY A 19 42.52 36.17 -38.34
C GLY A 19 41.61 35.05 -37.88
N SER A 20 40.44 35.42 -37.35
CA SER A 20 39.12 34.80 -37.60
C SER A 20 38.98 33.26 -37.66
N LEU A 21 38.35 32.69 -36.64
CA LEU A 21 37.50 31.51 -36.83
C LEU A 21 36.21 31.69 -36.02
N LEU A 22 35.09 31.77 -36.73
CA LEU A 22 33.74 31.90 -36.15
C LEU A 22 33.44 30.71 -35.23
N MET A 23 33.16 31.01 -33.96
CA MET A 23 32.47 30.12 -33.03
C MET A 23 31.00 30.04 -33.43
N THR A 24 30.60 29.00 -34.16
CA THR A 24 29.19 28.63 -34.27
C THR A 24 28.76 27.92 -32.99
N ASN A 25 27.97 28.60 -32.16
CA ASN A 25 27.19 28.02 -31.08
C ASN A 25 26.28 26.92 -31.64
N ARG A 26 26.68 25.65 -31.51
CA ARG A 26 25.76 24.52 -31.64
C ARG A 26 25.13 24.29 -30.27
N THR A 27 23.98 24.90 -30.08
CA THR A 27 23.03 24.53 -29.03
C THR A 27 22.66 23.06 -29.27
N ILE A 28 23.18 22.16 -28.43
CA ILE A 28 22.70 20.77 -28.37
C ILE A 28 21.36 20.82 -27.64
N THR A 29 20.29 21.09 -28.40
CA THR A 29 18.93 20.88 -27.91
C THR A 29 18.70 19.39 -27.86
N MET A 30 18.88 18.78 -26.69
CA MET A 30 18.39 17.42 -26.44
C MET A 30 16.86 17.43 -26.61
N LYS A 31 16.37 16.96 -27.76
CA LYS A 31 14.95 16.66 -27.96
C LYS A 31 14.56 15.63 -26.91
N ARG A 32 13.78 16.03 -25.90
CA ARG A 32 12.99 15.10 -25.08
C ARG A 32 12.17 14.26 -26.06
N LYS A 33 12.52 12.98 -26.22
CA LYS A 33 11.69 12.03 -26.97
C LYS A 33 10.32 12.06 -26.31
N ARG A 34 9.28 12.47 -27.05
CA ARG A 34 7.89 12.39 -26.58
C ARG A 34 7.63 10.91 -26.33
N GLN A 35 7.56 10.52 -25.05
CA GLN A 35 7.17 9.16 -24.68
C GLN A 35 5.77 8.94 -25.25
N GLU A 36 5.58 7.88 -26.03
CA GLU A 36 4.25 7.52 -26.51
C GLU A 36 3.34 7.35 -25.31
N LYS A 37 2.14 7.93 -25.39
CA LYS A 37 1.16 7.81 -24.31
C LYS A 37 0.79 6.33 -24.21
N VAL A 38 1.08 5.73 -23.06
CA VAL A 38 0.73 4.34 -22.79
C VAL A 38 -0.74 4.30 -22.41
N GLU A 39 -1.49 3.36 -22.98
CA GLU A 39 -2.94 3.23 -22.76
C GLU A 39 -3.31 1.84 -22.27
N LEU A 40 -4.26 1.78 -21.33
CA LEU A 40 -4.83 0.53 -20.85
C LEU A 40 -5.61 -0.19 -21.96
N PRO A 41 -5.49 -1.52 -22.10
CA PRO A 41 -6.29 -2.33 -23.02
C PRO A 41 -7.80 -2.16 -22.78
N ALA A 42 -8.59 -2.14 -23.85
CA ALA A 42 -10.05 -2.02 -23.76
C ALA A 42 -10.67 -3.12 -22.87
N SER A 43 -10.18 -4.36 -23.00
CA SER A 43 -10.64 -5.49 -22.18
C SER A 43 -10.38 -5.31 -20.68
N PHE A 44 -9.31 -4.59 -20.29
CA PHE A 44 -9.03 -4.28 -18.90
C PHE A 44 -9.97 -3.18 -18.38
N ARG A 45 -10.20 -2.13 -19.20
CA ARG A 45 -11.13 -1.03 -18.89
C ARG A 45 -12.56 -1.50 -18.73
N GLU A 46 -13.00 -2.44 -19.57
CA GLU A 46 -14.38 -2.95 -19.55
C GLU A 46 -14.71 -3.70 -18.26
N LYS A 47 -13.72 -4.39 -17.66
CA LYS A 47 -13.90 -5.21 -16.46
C LYS A 47 -13.94 -4.42 -15.15
N HIS A 48 -13.27 -3.28 -15.07
CA HIS A 48 -13.09 -2.55 -13.80
C HIS A 48 -13.94 -1.28 -13.71
N VAL A 49 -14.24 -0.85 -12.48
CA VAL A 49 -15.02 0.36 -12.22
C VAL A 49 -14.31 1.62 -12.74
N ALA A 50 -15.11 2.64 -13.12
CA ALA A 50 -14.60 3.82 -13.81
C ALA A 50 -13.55 4.61 -13.00
N GLU A 51 -13.81 4.83 -11.71
CA GLU A 51 -12.88 5.55 -10.82
C GLU A 51 -11.52 4.84 -10.70
N PHE A 52 -11.52 3.50 -10.65
CA PHE A 52 -10.28 2.72 -10.65
C PHE A 52 -9.50 2.89 -11.96
N ILE A 53 -10.19 2.90 -13.10
CA ILE A 53 -9.57 3.11 -14.42
C ILE A 53 -8.98 4.51 -14.55
N GLU A 54 -9.67 5.54 -14.06
CA GLU A 54 -9.13 6.90 -13.97
C GLU A 54 -7.85 6.92 -13.13
N GLY A 55 -7.87 6.26 -11.97
CA GLY A 55 -6.69 6.14 -11.12
C GLY A 55 -5.54 5.42 -11.82
N CYS A 56 -5.81 4.32 -12.52
CA CYS A 56 -4.81 3.62 -13.33
C CYS A 56 -4.19 4.52 -14.40
N ASP A 57 -5.01 5.28 -15.13
CA ASP A 57 -4.52 6.25 -16.12
C ASP A 57 -3.61 7.30 -15.45
N ARG A 58 -4.00 7.80 -14.27
CA ARG A 58 -3.20 8.76 -13.49
C ARG A 58 -1.86 8.18 -13.03
N ILE A 59 -1.84 6.91 -12.58
CA ILE A 59 -0.59 6.22 -12.23
C ILE A 59 0.35 6.14 -13.46
N LEU A 60 -0.18 5.83 -14.63
CA LEU A 60 0.62 5.70 -15.87
C LEU A 60 1.09 7.03 -16.43
N GLU A 61 0.41 8.14 -16.15
CA GLU A 61 0.92 9.48 -16.42
C GLU A 61 2.16 9.81 -15.58
N VAL A 62 2.18 9.36 -14.33
CA VAL A 62 3.33 9.54 -13.42
C VAL A 62 4.47 8.61 -13.80
N ASP A 63 4.17 7.33 -14.01
CA ASP A 63 5.15 6.33 -14.46
C ASP A 63 4.56 5.31 -15.45
N PRO A 64 4.80 5.48 -16.77
CA PRO A 64 4.27 4.59 -17.79
C PRO A 64 4.89 3.18 -17.76
N THR A 65 6.03 3.00 -17.07
CA THR A 65 6.68 1.68 -16.98
C THR A 65 5.93 0.69 -16.09
N LEU A 66 4.89 1.15 -15.38
CA LEU A 66 4.03 0.31 -14.54
C LEU A 66 2.94 -0.43 -15.33
N LEU A 67 2.75 -0.18 -16.63
CA LEU A 67 1.68 -0.78 -17.43
C LEU A 67 1.69 -2.32 -17.34
N ASP A 68 2.82 -2.96 -17.61
CA ASP A 68 2.90 -4.43 -17.63
C ASP A 68 2.55 -5.04 -16.27
N THR A 69 2.94 -4.37 -15.17
CA THR A 69 2.58 -4.81 -13.82
C THR A 69 1.09 -4.64 -13.57
N MET A 70 0.51 -3.55 -14.05
CA MET A 70 -0.91 -3.22 -13.90
C MET A 70 -1.81 -4.20 -14.66
N ILE A 71 -1.49 -4.51 -15.91
CA ILE A 71 -2.32 -5.39 -16.74
C ILE A 71 -1.98 -6.87 -16.59
N SER A 72 -0.96 -7.21 -15.79
CA SER A 72 -0.57 -8.61 -15.55
C SER A 72 -1.71 -9.47 -15.01
N LYS A 73 -2.61 -8.88 -14.21
CA LYS A 73 -3.83 -9.48 -13.66
C LYS A 73 -4.91 -8.43 -13.40
N ASP A 74 -6.16 -8.85 -13.43
CA ASP A 74 -7.30 -8.06 -12.96
C ASP A 74 -7.19 -7.76 -11.45
N PHE A 75 -7.91 -6.76 -10.96
CA PHE A 75 -7.98 -6.37 -9.56
C PHE A 75 -9.37 -6.70 -9.01
N PRO A 76 -9.54 -7.83 -8.30
CA PRO A 76 -10.84 -8.33 -7.87
C PRO A 76 -11.68 -7.32 -7.09
N LEU A 77 -11.03 -6.48 -6.26
CA LEU A 77 -11.69 -5.45 -5.47
C LEU A 77 -12.41 -4.41 -6.34
N PHE A 78 -11.85 -4.10 -7.51
CA PHE A 78 -12.28 -3.03 -8.41
C PHE A 78 -12.96 -3.55 -9.68
N LEU A 79 -13.29 -4.84 -9.74
CA LEU A 79 -14.13 -5.38 -10.80
C LEU A 79 -15.54 -4.77 -10.71
N LYS A 80 -16.16 -4.55 -11.86
CA LYS A 80 -17.60 -4.24 -11.92
C LYS A 80 -18.36 -5.42 -11.34
N LYS A 81 -18.98 -5.22 -10.19
CA LYS A 81 -19.79 -6.20 -9.46
C LYS A 81 -21.13 -5.56 -9.09
N GLU A 82 -22.16 -6.38 -8.87
CA GLU A 82 -23.40 -5.89 -8.29
C GLU A 82 -23.09 -5.25 -6.93
N GLN A 83 -23.63 -4.05 -6.69
CA GLN A 83 -23.38 -3.33 -5.45
C GLN A 83 -23.94 -4.15 -4.29
N THR A 84 -23.05 -4.63 -3.42
CA THR A 84 -23.46 -5.12 -2.10
C THR A 84 -23.74 -3.90 -1.24
N GLU A 85 -24.94 -3.84 -0.65
CA GLU A 85 -25.28 -2.79 0.30
C GLU A 85 -24.29 -2.83 1.48
N MET A 86 -23.56 -1.74 1.67
CA MET A 86 -22.55 -1.62 2.71
C MET A 86 -23.20 -1.19 4.02
N THR A 87 -23.76 -2.18 4.72
CA THR A 87 -24.38 -1.98 6.04
C THR A 87 -23.32 -1.93 7.14
N LEU A 88 -23.70 -1.46 8.33
CA LEU A 88 -22.82 -1.52 9.51
C LEU A 88 -22.41 -2.96 9.84
N ASP A 89 -23.31 -3.92 9.67
CA ASP A 89 -23.00 -5.35 9.85
C ASP A 89 -21.99 -5.85 8.81
N HIS A 90 -22.02 -5.33 7.58
CA HIS A 90 -20.99 -5.62 6.58
C HIS A 90 -19.61 -5.15 7.04
N HIS A 91 -19.52 -3.89 7.50
CA HIS A 91 -18.27 -3.32 8.01
C HIS A 91 -17.76 -4.06 9.25
N PHE A 92 -18.68 -4.38 10.17
CA PHE A 92 -18.39 -5.22 11.34
C PHE A 92 -17.83 -6.58 10.93
N ALA A 93 -18.46 -7.25 9.95
CA ALA A 93 -18.01 -8.54 9.46
C ALA A 93 -16.63 -8.50 8.81
N LYS A 94 -16.31 -7.42 8.09
CA LYS A 94 -14.98 -7.20 7.51
C LYS A 94 -13.90 -7.02 8.59
N LEU A 95 -14.13 -6.14 9.56
CA LEU A 95 -13.21 -5.94 10.69
C LEU A 95 -13.06 -7.20 11.54
N GLY A 96 -14.18 -7.88 11.83
CA GLY A 96 -14.18 -9.12 12.60
C GLY A 96 -13.44 -10.25 11.86
N SER A 97 -13.66 -10.42 10.56
CA SER A 97 -12.91 -11.37 9.74
C SER A 97 -11.41 -11.08 9.75
N SER A 98 -11.02 -9.80 9.71
CA SER A 98 -9.61 -9.37 9.85
C SER A 98 -9.03 -9.82 11.19
N ILE A 99 -9.74 -9.61 12.31
CA ILE A 99 -9.32 -10.09 13.64
C ILE A 99 -9.15 -11.62 13.67
N LEU A 100 -10.09 -12.36 13.08
CA LEU A 100 -10.01 -13.82 13.00
C LEU A 100 -8.77 -14.29 12.24
N ALA A 101 -8.39 -13.60 11.16
CA ALA A 101 -7.27 -13.97 10.30
C ALA A 101 -5.88 -13.55 10.82
N GLN A 102 -5.80 -12.67 11.84
CA GLN A 102 -4.53 -12.17 12.36
C GLN A 102 -3.55 -13.28 12.79
N GLN A 103 -2.28 -13.16 12.38
CA GLN A 103 -1.15 -14.00 12.83
C GLN A 103 -1.31 -15.51 12.56
N ILE A 104 -2.14 -15.90 11.60
CA ILE A 104 -2.33 -17.29 11.16
C ILE A 104 -2.29 -17.38 9.63
N SER A 105 -2.14 -18.59 9.08
CA SER A 105 -2.20 -18.78 7.62
C SER A 105 -3.62 -18.59 7.10
N GLY A 106 -3.78 -18.25 5.81
CA GLY A 106 -5.12 -18.12 5.20
C GLY A 106 -5.97 -19.39 5.32
N ASN A 107 -5.36 -20.58 5.18
CA ASN A 107 -6.09 -21.84 5.38
C ASN A 107 -6.58 -22.00 6.83
N ALA A 108 -5.78 -21.58 7.82
CA ALA A 108 -6.20 -21.59 9.22
C ALA A 108 -7.27 -20.52 9.50
N ALA A 109 -7.16 -19.34 8.90
CA ALA A 109 -8.16 -18.27 8.99
C ALA A 109 -9.53 -18.74 8.47
N MET A 110 -9.57 -19.35 7.29
CA MET A 110 -10.78 -19.97 6.73
C MET A 110 -11.39 -21.02 7.67
N ALA A 111 -10.58 -21.90 8.24
CA ALA A 111 -11.06 -22.94 9.14
C ALA A 111 -11.64 -22.35 10.44
N VAL A 112 -10.99 -21.35 11.03
CA VAL A 112 -11.47 -20.64 12.22
C VAL A 112 -12.75 -19.88 11.91
N LYS A 113 -12.80 -19.13 10.80
CA LYS A 113 -13.97 -18.38 10.37
C LYS A 113 -15.17 -19.29 10.12
N LYS A 114 -14.97 -20.44 9.46
CA LYS A 114 -16.03 -21.44 9.26
C LYS A 114 -16.59 -21.95 10.60
N LYS A 115 -15.72 -22.34 11.54
CA LYS A 115 -16.16 -22.79 12.87
C LYS A 115 -16.86 -21.70 13.66
N PHE A 116 -16.42 -20.45 13.52
CA PHE A 116 -17.03 -19.30 14.17
C PHE A 116 -18.43 -19.02 13.61
N MET A 117 -18.59 -18.98 12.28
CA MET A 117 -19.89 -18.77 11.62
C MET A 117 -20.88 -19.91 11.89
N ALA A 118 -20.40 -21.14 12.08
CA ALA A 118 -21.25 -22.26 12.47
C ALA A 118 -21.95 -22.08 13.84
N LEU A 119 -21.49 -21.16 14.69
CA LEU A 119 -22.21 -20.77 15.92
C LEU A 119 -23.42 -19.85 15.65
N PHE A 120 -23.53 -19.32 14.43
CA PHE A 120 -24.48 -18.28 14.02
C PHE A 120 -25.12 -18.65 12.67
N ASP A 121 -25.55 -19.90 12.54
CA ASP A 121 -26.27 -20.43 11.37
C ASP A 121 -25.49 -20.27 10.05
N ASP A 122 -24.18 -20.50 10.09
CA ASP A 122 -23.24 -20.40 8.96
C ASP A 122 -23.18 -18.99 8.32
N VAL A 123 -23.61 -17.96 9.05
CA VAL A 123 -23.50 -16.54 8.66
C VAL A 123 -22.57 -15.81 9.61
N PHE A 124 -21.92 -14.74 9.15
CA PHE A 124 -21.16 -13.88 10.05
C PHE A 124 -22.17 -13.11 10.94
N PRO A 125 -22.09 -13.21 12.27
CA PRO A 125 -23.07 -12.59 13.16
C PRO A 125 -23.08 -11.07 13.01
N THR A 126 -24.23 -10.47 13.28
CA THR A 126 -24.31 -9.04 13.58
C THR A 126 -23.53 -8.71 14.86
N TYR A 127 -23.15 -7.44 15.03
CA TYR A 127 -22.47 -7.02 16.26
C TYR A 127 -23.33 -7.25 17.50
N LYS A 128 -24.67 -7.12 17.40
CA LYS A 128 -25.62 -7.40 18.49
C LYS A 128 -25.64 -8.89 18.86
N GLN A 129 -25.75 -9.79 17.86
CA GLN A 129 -25.69 -11.24 18.11
C GLN A 129 -24.39 -11.66 18.78
N LEU A 130 -23.24 -11.12 18.34
CA LEU A 130 -21.97 -11.43 18.97
C LEU A 130 -21.90 -10.91 20.41
N ARG A 131 -22.45 -9.71 20.67
CA ARG A 131 -22.56 -9.16 22.03
C ARG A 131 -23.42 -10.02 22.94
N ASP A 132 -24.52 -10.54 22.44
CA ASP A 132 -25.42 -11.38 23.23
C ASP A 132 -24.79 -12.73 23.57
N VAL A 133 -24.08 -13.37 22.64
CA VAL A 133 -23.29 -14.58 22.95
C VAL A 133 -22.22 -14.29 23.98
N LEU A 134 -21.48 -13.18 23.85
CA LEU A 134 -20.40 -12.81 24.79
C LEU A 134 -20.90 -12.43 26.19
N LYS A 135 -22.19 -12.09 26.37
CA LYS A 135 -22.81 -11.82 27.68
C LYS A 135 -23.21 -13.12 28.41
N GLN A 136 -23.24 -14.26 27.74
CA GLN A 136 -23.55 -15.56 28.36
C GLN A 136 -22.35 -16.08 29.16
N ASP A 137 -22.63 -16.85 30.21
CA ASP A 137 -21.61 -17.42 31.11
C ASP A 137 -20.57 -18.29 30.38
N ASP A 138 -20.97 -18.94 29.28
CA ASP A 138 -20.12 -19.82 28.46
C ASP A 138 -19.71 -19.18 27.10
N GLY A 139 -20.01 -17.89 26.90
CA GLY A 139 -19.80 -17.20 25.63
C GLY A 139 -18.33 -17.15 25.20
N THR A 140 -17.44 -16.92 26.16
CA THR A 140 -15.99 -16.90 25.91
C THR A 140 -15.50 -18.29 25.50
N GLU A 141 -15.96 -19.33 26.18
CA GLU A 141 -15.62 -20.73 25.96
C GLU A 141 -16.10 -21.19 24.57
N LYS A 142 -17.32 -20.81 24.17
CA LYS A 142 -17.87 -21.07 22.83
C LYS A 142 -16.95 -20.52 21.74
N LEU A 143 -16.56 -19.25 21.83
CA LEU A 143 -15.66 -18.63 20.84
C LEU A 143 -14.27 -19.29 20.83
N ARG A 144 -13.73 -19.62 22.01
CA ARG A 144 -12.44 -20.33 22.10
C ARG A 144 -12.50 -21.71 21.47
N ALA A 145 -13.62 -22.43 21.58
CA ALA A 145 -13.82 -23.73 20.96
C ALA A 145 -13.77 -23.67 19.42
N CYS A 146 -14.07 -22.51 18.81
CA CYS A 146 -13.90 -22.28 17.38
C CYS A 146 -12.43 -22.09 16.94
N GLY A 147 -11.49 -22.01 17.89
CA GLY A 147 -10.06 -21.81 17.62
C GLY A 147 -9.58 -20.37 17.82
N LEU A 148 -10.40 -19.49 18.39
CA LEU A 148 -9.96 -18.14 18.77
C LEU A 148 -9.05 -18.20 19.99
N SER A 149 -7.97 -17.42 19.99
CA SER A 149 -7.17 -17.19 21.20
C SER A 149 -7.92 -16.27 22.17
N GLN A 150 -7.54 -16.27 23.44
CA GLN A 150 -8.11 -15.34 24.44
C GLN A 150 -8.07 -13.89 23.97
N ARG A 151 -6.96 -13.47 23.33
CA ARG A 151 -6.81 -12.10 22.80
C ARG A 151 -7.81 -11.82 21.69
N LYS A 152 -8.00 -12.76 20.75
CA LYS A 152 -8.98 -12.59 19.67
C LYS A 152 -10.40 -12.52 20.20
N VAL A 153 -10.75 -13.26 21.25
CA VAL A 153 -12.06 -13.12 21.92
C VAL A 153 -12.24 -11.70 22.49
N ILE A 154 -11.23 -11.17 23.18
CA ILE A 154 -11.25 -9.80 23.70
C ILE A 154 -11.41 -8.78 22.57
N TYR A 155 -10.71 -8.95 21.45
CA TYR A 155 -10.79 -8.04 20.30
C TYR A 155 -12.15 -8.07 19.63
N MET A 156 -12.70 -9.27 19.41
CA MET A 156 -14.05 -9.45 18.87
C MET A 156 -15.10 -8.81 19.79
N GLY A 157 -14.96 -8.95 21.11
CA GLY A 157 -15.83 -8.28 22.08
C GLY A 157 -15.70 -6.76 22.05
N SER A 158 -14.47 -6.23 21.98
CA SER A 158 -14.23 -4.79 21.86
C SER A 158 -14.83 -4.21 20.58
N LEU A 159 -14.73 -4.92 19.46
CA LEU A 159 -15.31 -4.52 18.18
C LEU A 159 -16.84 -4.49 18.27
N ALA A 160 -17.45 -5.56 18.78
CA ALA A 160 -18.90 -5.65 18.87
C ALA A 160 -19.48 -4.61 19.83
N GLU A 161 -18.77 -4.29 20.92
CA GLU A 161 -19.17 -3.26 21.87
C GLU A 161 -19.07 -1.86 21.24
N TYR A 162 -18.02 -1.59 20.47
CA TYR A 162 -17.88 -0.31 19.76
C TYR A 162 -19.02 -0.09 18.76
N PHE A 163 -19.36 -1.10 17.95
CA PHE A 163 -20.47 -1.01 17.00
C PHE A 163 -21.84 -0.88 17.68
N GLU A 164 -22.09 -1.64 18.76
CA GLU A 164 -23.33 -1.57 19.54
C GLU A 164 -23.55 -0.17 20.14
N LYS A 165 -22.48 0.48 20.63
CA LYS A 165 -22.57 1.78 21.32
C LYS A 165 -22.62 2.99 20.39
N ASN A 166 -22.04 2.89 19.19
CA ASN A 166 -21.82 4.05 18.31
C ASN A 166 -22.49 3.89 16.94
N GLU A 167 -23.55 3.08 16.84
CA GLU A 167 -24.23 2.74 15.57
C GLU A 167 -24.54 3.97 14.69
N GLY A 168 -25.07 5.05 15.29
CA GLY A 168 -25.37 6.29 14.56
C GLY A 168 -24.15 7.13 14.16
N GLU A 169 -23.06 7.06 14.92
CA GLU A 169 -21.84 7.85 14.68
C GLU A 169 -20.92 7.18 13.66
N ILE A 170 -20.88 5.85 13.64
CA ILE A 170 -20.01 5.07 12.73
C ILE A 170 -20.39 5.29 11.27
N LEU A 171 -21.68 5.41 10.96
CA LEU A 171 -22.11 5.65 9.59
C LEU A 171 -21.58 6.99 9.07
N ASP A 172 -21.69 8.04 9.88
CA ASP A 172 -21.17 9.37 9.55
C ASP A 172 -19.64 9.36 9.48
N LEU A 173 -18.98 8.69 10.42
CA LEU A 173 -17.53 8.49 10.42
C LEU A 173 -17.05 7.87 9.09
N PHE A 174 -17.66 6.76 8.66
CA PHE A 174 -17.19 6.04 7.47
C PHE A 174 -17.49 6.75 6.16
N THR A 175 -18.56 7.56 6.11
CA THR A 175 -19.03 8.22 4.88
C THR A 175 -18.51 9.64 4.71
N LYS A 176 -18.36 10.42 5.79
CA LYS A 176 -18.06 11.86 5.72
C LYS A 176 -16.62 12.20 6.09
N GLU A 177 -16.00 11.42 6.96
CA GLU A 177 -14.67 11.75 7.49
C GLU A 177 -13.54 11.31 6.55
N SER A 178 -12.35 11.86 6.82
CA SER A 178 -11.12 11.54 6.09
C SER A 178 -10.53 10.19 6.51
N ASN A 179 -9.67 9.63 5.65
CA ASN A 179 -8.98 8.37 5.93
C ASN A 179 -8.20 8.42 7.26
N ASP A 180 -7.51 9.53 7.55
CA ASP A 180 -6.72 9.69 8.79
C ASP A 180 -7.60 9.72 10.05
N VAL A 181 -8.76 10.37 9.98
CA VAL A 181 -9.71 10.43 11.09
C VAL A 181 -10.29 9.06 11.38
N ILE A 182 -10.73 8.35 10.33
CA ILE A 182 -11.26 6.98 10.46
C ILE A 182 -10.19 6.03 10.98
N GLU A 183 -8.97 6.07 10.43
CA GLU A 183 -7.86 5.22 10.88
C GLU A 183 -7.60 5.42 12.37
N LYS A 184 -7.43 6.68 12.79
CA LYS A 184 -7.15 7.02 14.17
C LYS A 184 -8.27 6.57 15.11
N GLU A 185 -9.52 6.81 14.75
CA GLU A 185 -10.67 6.42 15.57
C GLU A 185 -10.74 4.89 15.76
N LEU A 186 -10.59 4.11 14.67
CA LEU A 186 -10.58 2.65 14.77
C LEU A 186 -9.44 2.12 15.64
N VAL A 187 -8.23 2.69 15.50
CA VAL A 187 -7.04 2.28 16.27
C VAL A 187 -7.18 2.63 17.75
N ASP A 188 -7.72 3.81 18.07
CA ASP A 188 -7.84 4.28 19.45
C ASP A 188 -8.97 3.59 20.21
N LYS A 189 -10.07 3.26 19.54
CA LYS A 189 -11.29 2.76 20.20
C LYS A 189 -11.44 1.25 20.19
N ILE A 190 -10.86 0.55 19.22
CA ILE A 190 -11.10 -0.88 19.03
C ILE A 190 -9.83 -1.68 19.33
N LYS A 191 -9.86 -2.42 20.46
CA LYS A 191 -8.73 -3.28 20.83
C LYS A 191 -8.51 -4.34 19.75
N GLY A 192 -7.27 -4.47 19.30
CA GLY A 192 -6.87 -5.46 18.29
C GLY A 192 -6.91 -4.95 16.86
N ILE A 193 -7.37 -3.72 16.62
CA ILE A 193 -7.19 -3.02 15.34
C ILE A 193 -5.96 -2.13 15.45
N GLY A 194 -4.96 -2.39 14.61
CA GLY A 194 -3.79 -1.54 14.47
C GLY A 194 -3.85 -0.71 13.18
N PRO A 195 -2.89 0.23 12.97
CA PRO A 195 -2.86 1.11 11.81
C PRO A 195 -3.00 0.36 10.48
N TRP A 196 -2.23 -0.71 10.30
CA TRP A 196 -2.30 -1.55 9.10
C TRP A 196 -3.69 -2.16 8.90
N SER A 197 -4.32 -2.70 9.96
CA SER A 197 -5.66 -3.30 9.84
C SER A 197 -6.73 -2.26 9.53
N ALA A 198 -6.63 -1.06 10.10
CA ALA A 198 -7.52 0.05 9.79
C ALA A 198 -7.35 0.52 8.33
N GLN A 199 -6.12 0.66 7.84
CA GLN A 199 -5.85 0.98 6.43
C GLN A 199 -6.41 -0.09 5.48
N MET A 200 -6.23 -1.37 5.79
CA MET A 200 -6.80 -2.45 4.98
C MET A 200 -8.33 -2.44 5.02
N PHE A 201 -8.94 -2.03 6.14
CA PHE A 201 -10.39 -1.82 6.22
C PHE A 201 -10.84 -0.67 5.31
N LEU A 202 -10.15 0.48 5.31
CA LEU A 202 -10.44 1.59 4.40
C LEU A 202 -10.41 1.15 2.93
N VAL A 203 -9.44 0.31 2.56
CA VAL A 203 -9.29 -0.19 1.19
C VAL A 203 -10.37 -1.22 0.85
N THR A 204 -10.54 -2.25 1.68
CA THR A 204 -11.33 -3.44 1.31
C THR A 204 -12.80 -3.35 1.69
N SER A 205 -13.14 -2.42 2.58
CA SER A 205 -14.50 -2.23 3.07
C SER A 205 -15.04 -0.84 2.83
N LEU A 206 -14.23 0.22 2.72
CA LEU A 206 -14.70 1.55 2.34
C LEU A 206 -14.29 1.95 0.91
N GLU A 207 -13.60 1.04 0.20
CA GLU A 207 -13.15 1.21 -1.18
C GLU A 207 -12.39 2.53 -1.43
N ARG A 208 -11.67 3.04 -0.41
CA ARG A 208 -10.93 4.31 -0.48
C ARG A 208 -9.73 4.20 -1.42
N MET A 209 -9.65 5.11 -2.41
CA MET A 209 -8.60 5.13 -3.44
C MET A 209 -7.27 5.76 -3.00
N ASP A 210 -7.27 6.53 -1.91
CA ASP A 210 -6.09 7.25 -1.43
C ASP A 210 -5.60 6.75 -0.06
N VAL A 211 -5.30 5.46 0.04
CA VAL A 211 -4.74 4.83 1.25
C VAL A 211 -3.37 4.22 0.92
N PHE A 212 -2.41 4.38 1.83
CA PHE A 212 -1.06 3.87 1.62
C PHE A 212 -0.44 3.32 2.91
N ALA A 213 -0.19 2.00 2.94
CA ALA A 213 0.38 1.33 4.09
C ALA A 213 1.92 1.29 4.01
N SER A 214 2.60 2.42 4.25
CA SER A 214 4.07 2.50 4.18
C SER A 214 4.81 1.56 5.15
N GLY A 215 4.17 1.17 6.26
CA GLY A 215 4.67 0.17 7.21
C GLY A 215 4.45 -1.29 6.82
N ASP A 216 3.73 -1.57 5.72
CA ASP A 216 3.50 -2.94 5.25
C ASP A 216 4.77 -3.56 4.66
N LEU A 217 5.05 -4.82 5.01
CA LEU A 217 6.26 -5.51 4.57
C LEU A 217 6.31 -5.73 3.05
N GLY A 218 5.16 -6.05 2.44
CA GLY A 218 5.04 -6.23 1.00
C GLY A 218 5.22 -4.91 0.26
N VAL A 219 4.56 -3.85 0.73
CA VAL A 219 4.71 -2.49 0.19
C VAL A 219 6.15 -2.02 0.30
N ALA A 220 6.79 -2.14 1.47
CA ALA A 220 8.18 -1.73 1.66
C ALA A 220 9.14 -2.52 0.74
N ARG A 221 8.93 -3.83 0.57
CA ARG A 221 9.72 -4.66 -0.35
C ARG A 221 9.50 -4.28 -1.81
N GLY A 222 8.25 -4.04 -2.21
CA GLY A 222 7.90 -3.58 -3.55
C GLY A 222 8.52 -2.22 -3.85
N CYS A 223 8.39 -1.29 -2.90
CA CYS A 223 8.95 0.05 -2.97
C CYS A 223 10.47 0.00 -3.11
N SER A 224 11.16 -0.89 -2.39
CA SER A 224 12.60 -1.08 -2.57
C SER A 224 12.96 -1.41 -4.01
N LYS A 225 12.33 -2.43 -4.60
CA LYS A 225 12.60 -2.81 -6.00
C LYS A 225 12.24 -1.69 -6.97
N TYR A 226 11.12 -1.01 -6.73
CA TYR A 226 10.64 0.11 -7.55
C TYR A 226 11.65 1.27 -7.55
N LEU A 227 12.16 1.67 -6.37
CA LEU A 227 13.12 2.75 -6.22
C LEU A 227 14.53 2.38 -6.69
N ASP A 228 14.96 1.13 -6.51
CA ASP A 228 16.26 0.66 -7.00
C ASP A 228 16.34 0.70 -8.53
N ALA A 229 15.22 0.47 -9.22
CA ALA A 229 15.11 0.64 -10.67
C ALA A 229 15.01 2.12 -11.12
N ARG A 230 14.87 3.07 -10.18
CA ARG A 230 14.63 4.51 -10.43
C ARG A 230 15.52 5.39 -9.55
N PRO A 231 16.85 5.32 -9.74
CA PRO A 231 17.81 6.00 -8.86
C PRO A 231 17.66 7.53 -8.82
N GLU A 232 17.28 8.17 -9.94
CA GLU A 232 17.05 9.62 -9.97
C GLU A 232 15.79 10.02 -9.18
N PHE A 233 14.73 9.22 -9.23
CA PHE A 233 13.53 9.46 -8.43
C PHE A 233 13.84 9.29 -6.94
N LEU A 234 14.56 8.22 -6.57
CA LEU A 234 15.03 8.04 -5.20
C LEU A 234 15.87 9.22 -4.71
N LYS A 235 16.79 9.72 -5.54
CA LYS A 235 17.62 10.89 -5.20
C LYS A 235 16.77 12.14 -4.95
N ASP A 236 15.72 12.36 -5.75
CA ASP A 236 14.78 13.47 -5.54
C ASP A 236 14.01 13.32 -4.21
N LEU A 237 13.49 12.13 -3.91
CA LEU A 237 12.82 11.85 -2.63
C LEU A 237 13.73 12.10 -1.43
N MET A 238 14.98 11.63 -1.50
CA MET A 238 15.99 11.84 -0.46
C MET A 238 16.35 13.31 -0.29
N THR A 239 16.36 14.10 -1.36
CA THR A 239 16.65 15.55 -1.31
C THR A 239 15.50 16.32 -0.67
N LYS A 240 14.25 15.88 -0.89
CA LYS A 240 13.02 16.47 -0.33
C LYS A 240 12.64 15.91 1.03
N ARG A 241 13.53 15.15 1.67
CA ARG A 241 13.29 14.51 2.97
C ARG A 241 13.32 15.56 4.09
N THR A 242 12.20 15.74 4.78
CA THR A 242 12.02 16.75 5.83
C THR A 242 11.94 16.16 7.24
N GLU A 243 11.51 14.91 7.36
CA GLU A 243 11.39 14.18 8.61
C GLU A 243 11.94 12.76 8.46
N ILE A 244 12.31 12.13 9.57
CA ILE A 244 12.86 10.78 9.59
C ILE A 244 11.92 9.90 10.43
N ARG A 245 11.20 8.99 9.75
CA ARG A 245 10.41 7.93 10.37
C ARG A 245 11.06 6.60 10.01
N ARG A 246 11.88 6.07 10.92
CA ARG A 246 12.65 4.85 10.66
C ARG A 246 11.75 3.65 10.46
N SER A 247 12.16 2.75 9.57
CA SER A 247 11.45 1.49 9.37
C SER A 247 11.45 0.63 10.65
N LYS A 248 10.28 0.09 10.99
CA LYS A 248 10.15 -0.92 12.05
C LYS A 248 10.45 -2.35 11.57
N ILE A 249 10.72 -2.54 10.26
CA ILE A 249 11.00 -3.85 9.66
C ILE A 249 12.40 -4.31 10.08
N LYS A 250 12.50 -5.51 10.67
CA LYS A 250 13.78 -6.04 11.17
C LYS A 250 14.60 -6.68 10.04
N HIS A 251 15.87 -6.31 9.95
CA HIS A 251 16.78 -6.59 8.83
C HIS A 251 17.45 -7.99 8.80
N LYS A 252 17.08 -8.94 9.66
CA LYS A 252 17.86 -10.20 9.73
C LYS A 252 17.57 -11.07 8.49
N LYS A 253 18.55 -11.12 7.58
CA LYS A 253 18.61 -11.93 6.34
C LYS A 253 17.69 -11.48 5.18
N LEU A 254 17.51 -10.19 4.98
CA LEU A 254 16.83 -9.68 3.78
C LEU A 254 17.83 -9.49 2.64
N ASN A 255 17.45 -9.89 1.42
CA ASN A 255 18.24 -9.71 0.18
C ASN A 255 17.88 -8.42 -0.58
N TRP A 256 17.24 -7.46 0.10
CA TRP A 256 16.75 -6.20 -0.47
C TRP A 256 16.94 -5.07 0.54
N LYS A 257 16.97 -3.83 0.05
CA LYS A 257 17.22 -2.65 0.87
C LYS A 257 15.94 -2.15 1.53
N VAL A 258 15.91 -2.14 2.85
CA VAL A 258 14.77 -1.56 3.58
C VAL A 258 14.96 -0.04 3.66
N TYR A 259 14.05 0.69 2.99
CA TYR A 259 13.95 2.14 3.10
C TYR A 259 13.16 2.52 4.36
N ASP A 260 13.45 3.69 4.92
CA ASP A 260 12.69 4.23 6.06
C ASP A 260 11.23 4.50 5.66
N GLU A 261 10.31 4.42 6.63
CA GLU A 261 8.86 4.56 6.40
C GLU A 261 8.49 5.91 5.78
N ASP A 262 9.19 7.00 6.11
CA ASP A 262 8.97 8.31 5.48
C ASP A 262 9.36 8.37 3.99
N ILE A 263 10.39 7.62 3.58
CA ILE A 263 10.78 7.53 2.16
C ILE A 263 9.76 6.69 1.39
N VAL A 264 9.28 5.60 2.01
CA VAL A 264 8.23 4.77 1.42
C VAL A 264 6.94 5.59 1.28
N GLU A 265 6.56 6.37 2.29
CA GLU A 265 5.40 7.27 2.24
C GLU A 265 5.53 8.32 1.14
N LYS A 266 6.66 9.05 1.06
CA LYS A 266 6.91 10.04 0.00
C LYS A 266 6.89 9.45 -1.40
N CYS A 267 7.31 8.19 -1.54
CA CYS A 267 7.16 7.45 -2.80
C CYS A 267 5.67 7.27 -3.15
N GLY A 268 4.84 6.91 -2.17
CA GLY A 268 3.39 6.85 -2.32
C GLY A 268 2.76 8.21 -2.66
N GLU A 269 3.16 9.29 -1.98
CA GLU A 269 2.64 10.66 -2.21
C GLU A 269 2.73 11.12 -3.68
N ALA A 270 3.74 10.64 -4.43
CA ALA A 270 3.87 10.94 -5.86
C ALA A 270 2.72 10.40 -6.72
N PHE A 271 1.91 9.48 -6.18
CA PHE A 271 0.78 8.82 -6.83
C PHE A 271 -0.57 9.19 -6.22
N ALA A 272 -0.63 10.18 -5.33
CA ALA A 272 -1.90 10.73 -4.86
C ALA A 272 -2.73 11.35 -6.02
N PRO A 273 -4.07 11.28 -5.98
CA PRO A 273 -4.90 10.71 -4.91
C PRO A 273 -5.26 9.22 -5.12
N PHE A 274 -4.43 8.45 -5.82
CA PHE A 274 -4.68 7.03 -6.13
C PHE A 274 -3.63 6.10 -5.50
N ARG A 275 -3.16 6.45 -4.30
CA ARG A 275 -2.11 5.71 -3.60
C ARG A 275 -2.48 4.24 -3.35
N THR A 276 -3.77 3.93 -3.21
CA THR A 276 -4.23 2.54 -3.07
C THR A 276 -3.84 1.71 -4.28
N ILE A 277 -4.02 2.22 -5.50
CA ILE A 277 -3.66 1.51 -6.74
C ILE A 277 -2.14 1.28 -6.78
N PHE A 278 -1.35 2.30 -6.49
CA PHE A 278 0.10 2.17 -6.43
C PHE A 278 0.54 1.14 -5.38
N MET A 279 -0.10 1.11 -4.21
CA MET A 279 0.14 0.11 -3.17
C MET A 279 -0.06 -1.33 -3.68
N PHE A 280 -1.14 -1.61 -4.41
CA PHE A 280 -1.35 -2.92 -5.04
C PHE A 280 -0.26 -3.25 -6.08
N LEU A 281 0.18 -2.26 -6.88
CA LEU A 281 1.29 -2.46 -7.82
C LEU A 281 2.60 -2.78 -7.07
N LEU A 282 2.87 -2.14 -5.94
CA LEU A 282 4.03 -2.46 -5.12
C LEU A 282 3.94 -3.87 -4.55
N TRP A 283 2.77 -4.34 -4.12
CA TRP A 283 2.59 -5.75 -3.77
C TRP A 283 2.95 -6.67 -4.93
N ARG A 284 2.46 -6.38 -6.14
CA ARG A 284 2.82 -7.10 -7.39
C ARG A 284 4.33 -7.14 -7.63
N VAL A 285 4.99 -6.00 -7.55
CA VAL A 285 6.44 -5.87 -7.71
C VAL A 285 7.21 -6.63 -6.60
N SER A 286 6.68 -6.65 -5.38
CA SER A 286 7.36 -7.25 -4.22
C SER A 286 7.56 -8.76 -4.38
N SER A 287 6.63 -9.45 -5.04
CA SER A 287 6.68 -10.90 -5.14
C SER A 287 7.67 -11.41 -6.19
N THR A 288 8.11 -12.64 -5.99
CA THR A 288 8.80 -13.46 -7.01
C THR A 288 7.84 -14.50 -7.62
N ASN A 289 6.63 -14.65 -7.07
CA ASN A 289 5.58 -15.57 -7.52
C ASN A 289 4.21 -14.87 -7.49
N VAL A 290 3.63 -14.64 -8.68
CA VAL A 290 2.37 -13.90 -8.87
C VAL A 290 1.14 -14.65 -8.32
N GLU A 291 1.23 -15.96 -8.07
CA GLU A 291 0.14 -16.78 -7.50
C GLU A 291 -0.04 -16.56 -5.99
N VAL A 292 1.06 -16.30 -5.26
CA VAL A 292 1.00 -16.02 -3.82
C VAL A 292 0.30 -14.68 -3.55
N ILE A 293 0.49 -13.70 -4.44
CA ILE A 293 -0.23 -12.43 -4.37
C ILE A 293 -1.70 -12.64 -4.63
N GLU A 294 -2.06 -13.36 -5.68
CA GLU A 294 -3.46 -13.64 -5.99
C GLU A 294 -4.16 -14.30 -4.80
N LYS A 295 -3.52 -15.31 -4.20
CA LYS A 295 -4.06 -15.93 -3.00
C LYS A 295 -4.20 -14.92 -1.86
N ASN A 296 -3.22 -14.05 -1.65
CA ASN A 296 -3.29 -13.04 -0.60
C ASN A 296 -4.35 -11.98 -0.88
N GLU A 297 -4.35 -11.34 -2.05
CA GLU A 297 -5.35 -10.37 -2.51
C GLU A 297 -6.76 -10.97 -2.45
N ASN A 298 -6.98 -12.18 -2.98
CA ASN A 298 -8.27 -12.85 -2.89
C ASN A 298 -8.66 -13.16 -1.45
N ASN A 299 -7.73 -13.67 -0.63
CA ASN A 299 -8.01 -13.93 0.79
C ASN A 299 -8.39 -12.64 1.53
N TYR A 300 -7.69 -11.53 1.25
CA TYR A 300 -7.96 -10.25 1.87
C TYR A 300 -9.28 -9.64 1.39
N VAL A 301 -9.55 -9.65 0.08
CA VAL A 301 -10.79 -9.12 -0.50
C VAL A 301 -12.00 -9.92 -0.01
N ASN A 302 -11.89 -11.24 0.04
CA ASN A 302 -12.99 -12.13 0.42
C ASN A 302 -13.08 -12.36 1.95
N GLY A 303 -12.13 -11.81 2.72
CA GLY A 303 -12.08 -11.99 4.18
C GLY A 303 -11.97 -13.45 4.60
N THR A 304 -11.23 -14.27 3.84
CA THR A 304 -11.05 -15.71 4.04
C THR A 304 -9.66 -16.02 4.57
#